data_AF-G8QYU8-F1
#
_entry.id   AF-G8QYU8-F1
#
_cell.length_a   1.000
_cell.length_b   1.000
_cell.length_c   1.000
_cell.angle_alpha   90.00
_cell.angle_beta   90.00
_cell.angle_gamma   90.00
#
_symmetry.space_group_name_H-M   'P 1'
#
loop_
_entity.id
_entity.type
_entity.pdbx_description
1 polymer ?
#
loop_
_entity_poly.entity_id
_entity_poly.type
_entity_poly.pdbx_seq_one_letter_code
_entity_poly.pdbx_strand_id
1 'polypeptide(L)'
;MENNTPMILHLFQEMPYILDSENAKTLFQAYGTMLERIDRSAIGSEACIALSSVLTVLFSGHQDPPDEVTKLAIEQGKTIPERKKDWAIEPGDYNFVQLPFTPTAEQIEEELQPLLERQACDGCSTIYIRMIKENLLEVIVQVIWAV
;
A
#
# COMPACT_ATOMS: atom_id res chain seq x y z
N MET A 1 -14.75 -8.07 -16.25
CA MET A 1 -13.97 -7.89 -15.02
C MET A 1 -14.94 -7.99 -13.88
N GLU A 2 -14.68 -8.87 -12.91
CA GLU A 2 -15.47 -8.88 -11.67
C GLU A 2 -15.35 -7.49 -11.03
N ASN A 3 -16.48 -6.88 -10.65
CA ASN A 3 -16.48 -5.60 -9.97
C ASN A 3 -15.84 -5.79 -8.60
N ASN A 4 -14.57 -5.42 -8.44
CA ASN A 4 -13.96 -5.32 -7.13
C ASN A 4 -14.72 -4.27 -6.32
N THR A 5 -15.51 -4.73 -5.36
CA THR A 5 -16.31 -3.83 -4.52
C THR A 5 -15.40 -3.21 -3.47
N PRO A 6 -15.31 -1.87 -3.37
CA PRO A 6 -14.51 -1.22 -2.35
C PRO A 6 -14.95 -1.64 -0.94
N MET A 7 -13.97 -1.94 -0.10
CA MET A 7 -14.13 -2.22 1.32
C MET A 7 -13.62 -1.03 2.14
N ILE A 8 -14.10 -0.89 3.38
CA ILE A 8 -13.59 0.14 4.29
C ILE A 8 -12.47 -0.47 5.15
N LEU A 9 -11.34 0.21 5.18
CA LEU A 9 -10.21 -0.01 6.07
C LEU A 9 -10.25 1.05 7.18
N HIS A 10 -10.55 0.61 8.39
CA HIS A 10 -10.45 1.44 9.59
C HIS A 10 -9.05 1.32 10.17
N LEU A 11 -8.24 2.36 9.98
CA LEU A 11 -6.86 2.38 10.43
C LEU A 11 -6.74 3.15 11.75
N PHE A 12 -6.67 2.42 12.87
CA PHE A 12 -6.59 3.02 14.21
C PHE A 12 -5.21 3.56 14.58
N GLN A 13 -4.16 3.05 13.92
CA GLN A 13 -2.77 3.40 14.15
C GLN A 13 -2.06 3.47 12.81
N GLU A 14 -1.05 4.33 12.71
CA GLU A 14 -0.28 4.51 11.48
C GLU A 14 0.28 3.20 10.90
N MET A 15 0.38 3.13 9.58
CA MET A 15 1.18 2.09 8.90
C MET A 15 2.55 2.67 8.52
N PRO A 16 3.63 2.33 9.26
CA PRO A 16 4.95 2.90 9.06
C PRO A 16 5.70 2.25 7.89
N TYR A 17 6.45 3.06 7.14
CA TYR A 17 7.31 2.61 6.05
C TYR A 17 8.70 3.26 6.10
N ILE A 18 9.72 2.48 5.76
CA ILE A 18 11.09 2.95 5.53
C ILE A 18 11.21 3.30 4.05
N LEU A 19 11.69 4.50 3.74
CA LEU A 19 11.83 4.97 2.37
C LEU A 19 12.76 4.05 1.58
N ASP A 20 12.36 3.78 0.34
CA ASP A 20 13.27 3.20 -0.62
C ASP A 20 14.30 4.25 -1.08
N SER A 21 15.56 3.86 -1.17
CA SER A 21 16.65 4.77 -1.54
C SER A 21 16.64 5.14 -3.03
N GLU A 22 15.91 4.40 -3.87
CA GLU A 22 15.80 4.68 -5.29
C GLU A 22 14.68 5.70 -5.55
N ASN A 23 15.04 6.86 -6.11
CA ASN A 23 14.09 7.91 -6.46
C ASN A 23 13.31 7.57 -7.73
N ALA A 24 12.36 6.63 -7.65
CA ALA A 24 11.41 6.39 -8.72
C ALA A 24 10.51 7.62 -8.92
N LYS A 25 10.33 8.05 -10.18
CA LYS A 25 9.50 9.23 -10.51
C LYS A 25 8.14 8.88 -11.09
N THR A 26 7.95 7.63 -11.52
CA THR A 26 6.72 7.16 -12.16
C THR A 26 6.19 5.92 -11.47
N LEU A 27 4.87 5.71 -11.57
CA LEU A 27 4.20 4.50 -11.07
C LEU A 27 4.89 3.22 -11.59
N PHE A 28 5.16 3.16 -12.89
CA PHE A 28 5.79 1.98 -13.52
C PHE A 28 7.13 1.61 -12.88
N GLN A 29 7.99 2.60 -12.66
CA GLN A 29 9.30 2.38 -12.03
C GLN A 29 9.13 1.96 -10.57
N ALA A 30 8.35 2.72 -9.80
CA ALA A 30 8.16 2.44 -8.38
C ALA A 30 7.51 1.07 -8.16
N TYR A 31 6.50 0.73 -8.95
CA TYR A 31 5.80 -0.55 -8.87
C TYR A 31 6.73 -1.72 -9.22
N GLY A 32 7.48 -1.63 -10.32
CA GLY A 32 8.45 -2.67 -10.69
C GLY A 32 9.49 -2.91 -9.61
N THR A 33 10.13 -1.85 -9.11
CA THR A 33 11.15 -1.94 -8.05
C THR A 33 10.56 -2.51 -6.75
N MET A 34 9.40 -2.01 -6.31
CA MET A 34 8.76 -2.48 -5.08
C MET A 34 8.27 -3.92 -5.19
N LEU A 35 7.79 -4.34 -6.36
CA LEU A 35 7.35 -5.70 -6.60
C LEU A 35 8.52 -6.69 -6.58
N GLU A 36 9.65 -6.36 -7.23
CA GLU A 36 10.87 -7.18 -7.16
C GLU A 36 11.40 -7.27 -5.72
N ARG A 37 11.36 -6.16 -4.98
CA ARG A 37 11.77 -6.11 -3.58
C ARG A 37 10.90 -7.01 -2.71
N ILE A 38 9.58 -6.85 -2.80
CA ILE A 38 8.65 -7.57 -1.92
C ILE A 38 8.64 -9.07 -2.22
N ASP A 39 8.82 -9.47 -3.48
CA ASP A 39 8.89 -10.88 -3.86
C ASP A 39 10.09 -11.61 -3.23
N ARG A 40 11.20 -10.90 -3.04
CA ARG A 40 12.43 -11.40 -2.38
C ARG A 40 12.43 -11.26 -0.87
N SER A 41 11.44 -10.60 -0.30
CA SER A 41 11.36 -10.30 1.14
C SER A 41 10.78 -11.49 1.92
N ALA A 42 10.88 -11.44 3.25
CA ALA A 42 10.28 -12.44 4.11
C ALA A 42 8.74 -12.37 4.07
N ILE A 43 8.08 -13.50 4.36
CA ILE A 43 6.62 -13.53 4.51
C ILE A 43 6.19 -12.57 5.63
N GLY A 44 5.15 -11.80 5.37
CA GLY A 44 4.65 -10.74 6.25
C GLY A 44 5.27 -9.37 6.01
N SER A 45 6.26 -9.26 5.12
CA SER A 45 6.75 -7.97 4.64
C SER A 45 5.68 -7.25 3.83
N GLU A 46 5.80 -5.92 3.77
CA GLU A 46 4.96 -5.09 2.90
C GLU A 46 5.78 -4.05 2.16
N ALA A 47 5.30 -3.66 0.99
CA ALA A 47 5.76 -2.49 0.27
C ALA A 47 4.57 -1.55 0.02
N CYS A 48 4.83 -0.25 -0.05
CA CYS A 48 3.80 0.72 -0.32
C CYS A 48 4.33 1.86 -1.20
N ILE A 49 3.48 2.31 -2.12
CA ILE A 49 3.72 3.46 -2.99
C ILE A 49 2.60 4.47 -2.75
N ALA A 50 2.97 5.67 -2.35
CA ALA A 50 2.07 6.81 -2.28
C ALA A 50 2.14 7.59 -3.60
N LEU A 51 0.99 7.79 -4.23
CA LEU A 51 0.81 8.53 -5.48
C LEU A 51 -0.03 9.77 -5.22
N SER A 52 0.24 10.85 -5.95
CA SER A 52 -0.69 11.96 -6.08
C SER A 52 -1.88 11.60 -6.97
N SER A 53 -2.89 12.47 -7.00
CA SER A 53 -4.03 12.37 -7.93
C SER A 53 -3.67 12.49 -9.42
N VAL A 54 -2.41 12.80 -9.75
CA VAL A 54 -1.87 12.77 -11.12
C VAL A 54 -0.83 11.67 -11.31
N LEU A 55 -0.91 10.61 -10.49
CA LEU A 55 -0.06 9.42 -10.52
C LEU A 55 1.45 9.69 -10.40
N THR A 56 1.81 10.85 -9.85
CA THR A 56 3.22 11.13 -9.50
C THR A 56 3.54 10.42 -8.19
N VAL A 57 4.67 9.71 -8.17
CA VAL A 57 5.17 9.06 -6.96
C VAL A 57 5.58 10.13 -5.95
N LEU A 58 4.92 10.13 -4.80
CA LEU A 58 5.25 10.99 -3.66
C LEU A 58 6.30 10.30 -2.78
N PHE A 59 6.02 9.05 -2.43
CA PHE A 59 6.89 8.21 -1.61
C PHE A 59 6.75 6.75 -2.03
N SER A 60 7.81 5.97 -1.87
CA SER A 60 7.77 4.51 -1.94
C SER A 60 8.62 3.95 -0.82
N GLY A 61 8.15 2.88 -0.20
CA GLY A 61 8.83 2.30 0.95
C GLY A 61 8.38 0.90 1.26
N HIS A 62 8.96 0.35 2.31
CA HIS A 62 8.73 -1.03 2.73
C HIS A 62 8.75 -1.15 4.25
N GLN A 63 8.22 -2.26 4.72
CA GLN A 63 8.36 -2.72 6.09
C GLN A 63 8.69 -4.21 6.13
N ASP A 64 9.54 -4.56 7.09
CA ASP A 64 9.81 -5.95 7.43
C ASP A 64 8.57 -6.58 8.12
N PRO A 65 8.51 -7.92 8.22
CA PRO A 65 7.45 -8.58 8.94
C PRO A 65 7.38 -8.09 10.40
N PRO A 66 6.20 -8.11 11.03
CA PRO A 66 6.08 -7.75 12.43
C PRO A 66 6.98 -8.65 13.29
N ASP A 67 7.71 -8.04 14.22
CA ASP A 67 8.50 -8.78 15.21
C ASP A 67 7.59 -9.44 16.27
N GLU A 68 8.16 -10.31 17.09
CA GLU A 68 7.39 -11.06 18.10
C GLU A 68 6.70 -10.14 19.12
N VAL A 69 7.30 -8.98 19.42
CA VAL A 69 6.70 -8.00 20.34
C VAL A 69 5.45 -7.38 19.71
N THR A 70 5.54 -7.02 18.43
CA THR A 70 4.42 -6.49 17.64
C THR A 70 3.31 -7.51 17.50
N LYS A 71 3.63 -8.77 17.16
CA LYS A 71 2.65 -9.86 17.06
C LYS A 71 1.92 -10.05 18.39
N LEU A 72 2.64 -10.10 19.51
CA LEU A 72 2.05 -10.25 20.83
C LEU A 72 1.15 -9.07 21.21
N ALA A 73 1.52 -7.83 20.83
CA ALA A 73 0.68 -6.66 21.05
C ALA A 73 -0.63 -6.74 20.27
N ILE A 74 -0.57 -7.16 19.00
CA ILE A 74 -1.74 -7.40 18.14
C ILE A 74 -2.64 -8.47 18.74
N GLU A 75 -2.08 -9.63 19.10
CA GLU A 75 -2.83 -10.74 19.73
C GLU A 75 -3.56 -10.33 21.01
N GLN A 76 -2.97 -9.40 21.78
CA GLN A 76 -3.53 -8.91 23.03
C GLN A 76 -4.44 -7.68 22.86
N GLY A 77 -4.66 -7.20 21.63
CA GLY A 77 -5.42 -6.00 21.35
C GLY A 77 -4.82 -4.74 21.99
N LYS A 78 -3.50 -4.69 22.14
CA LYS A 78 -2.75 -3.57 22.71
C LYS A 78 -2.26 -2.63 21.62
N THR A 79 -1.90 -1.42 22.03
CA THR A 79 -1.18 -0.48 21.16
C THR A 79 0.07 -1.14 20.60
N ILE A 80 0.20 -1.11 19.27
CA ILE A 80 1.39 -1.62 18.59
C ILE A 80 2.56 -0.68 18.93
N PRO A 81 3.75 -1.21 19.27
CA PRO A 81 4.92 -0.38 19.51
C PRO A 81 5.25 0.49 18.30
N GLU A 82 5.72 1.72 18.52
CA GLU A 82 6.24 2.55 17.44
C GLU A 82 7.38 1.82 16.71
N ARG A 83 7.26 1.73 15.39
CA ARG A 83 8.30 1.18 14.51
C ARG A 83 9.06 2.32 13.86
N LYS A 84 10.32 2.07 13.52
CA LYS A 84 11.12 3.02 12.74
C LYS A 84 10.43 3.28 11.40
N LYS A 85 10.29 4.55 11.05
CA LYS A 85 9.65 5.00 9.81
C LYS A 85 10.29 6.28 9.29
N ASP A 86 10.21 6.44 7.97
CA ASP A 86 10.48 7.72 7.30
C ASP A 86 9.17 8.40 6.89
N TRP A 87 8.12 7.61 6.65
CA TRP A 87 6.76 8.07 6.37
C TRP A 87 5.72 7.02 6.80
N ALA A 88 4.44 7.39 6.79
CA ALA A 88 3.36 6.46 7.12
C ALA A 88 2.07 6.77 6.35
N ILE A 89 1.19 5.76 6.28
CA ILE A 89 -0.25 6.00 6.11
C ILE A 89 -0.80 6.36 7.49
N GLU A 90 -1.40 7.54 7.61
CA GLU A 90 -1.92 8.07 8.87
C GLU A 90 -3.18 7.31 9.34
N PRO A 91 -3.51 7.34 10.63
CA PRO A 91 -4.79 6.82 11.11
C PRO A 91 -5.98 7.51 10.43
N GLY A 92 -7.02 6.73 10.10
CA GLY A 92 -8.20 7.23 9.42
C GLY A 92 -9.04 6.13 8.77
N ASP A 93 -10.10 6.56 8.10
CA ASP A 93 -10.96 5.69 7.32
C ASP A 93 -10.57 5.78 5.84
N TYR A 94 -10.31 4.61 5.26
CA TYR A 94 -9.91 4.48 3.87
C TYR A 94 -10.84 3.53 3.14
N ASN A 95 -11.12 3.80 1.88
CA ASN A 95 -11.57 2.78 0.96
C ASN A 95 -10.36 1.97 0.48
N PHE A 96 -10.56 0.67 0.25
CA PHE A 96 -9.59 -0.13 -0.48
C PHE A 96 -10.24 -1.16 -1.37
N VAL A 97 -9.53 -1.52 -2.43
CA VAL A 97 -9.81 -2.65 -3.30
C VAL A 97 -8.60 -3.57 -3.29
N GLN A 98 -8.83 -4.86 -3.09
CA GLN A 98 -7.82 -5.89 -3.31
C GLN A 98 -7.95 -6.41 -4.74
N LEU A 99 -6.82 -6.43 -5.46
CA LEU A 99 -6.77 -6.92 -6.83
C LEU A 99 -6.68 -8.46 -6.84
N PRO A 100 -7.35 -9.12 -7.79
CA PRO A 100 -7.53 -10.58 -7.78
C PRO A 100 -6.24 -11.37 -8.07
N PHE A 101 -5.21 -10.71 -8.59
CA PHE A 101 -3.89 -11.26 -8.86
C PHE A 101 -2.88 -10.10 -8.79
N THR A 102 -1.58 -10.40 -8.71
CA THR A 102 -0.52 -9.40 -8.82
C THR A 102 -0.58 -8.73 -10.21
N PRO A 103 -1.06 -7.47 -10.32
CA PRO A 103 -1.28 -6.82 -11.60
C PRO A 103 0.06 -6.35 -12.21
N THR A 104 0.03 -6.03 -13.49
CA THR A 104 1.06 -5.17 -14.10
C THR A 104 0.81 -3.69 -13.75
N ALA A 105 1.80 -2.82 -13.97
CA ALA A 105 1.63 -1.39 -13.72
C ALA A 105 0.52 -0.77 -14.59
N GLU A 106 0.37 -1.23 -15.84
CA GLU A 106 -0.70 -0.81 -16.75
C GLU A 106 -2.08 -1.16 -16.19
N GLN A 107 -2.23 -2.37 -15.66
CA GLN A 107 -3.51 -2.82 -15.06
C GLN A 107 -3.85 -2.02 -13.80
N ILE A 108 -2.84 -1.59 -13.03
CA ILE A 108 -3.05 -0.68 -11.91
C ILE A 108 -3.53 0.68 -12.41
N GLU A 109 -2.89 1.24 -13.43
CA GLU A 109 -3.31 2.51 -14.01
C GLU A 109 -4.76 2.44 -14.53
N GLU A 110 -5.14 1.34 -15.18
CA GLU A 110 -6.52 1.07 -15.60
C GLU A 110 -7.50 1.01 -14.42
N GLU A 111 -7.12 0.37 -13.30
CA GLU A 111 -7.95 0.33 -12.09
C GLU A 111 -8.05 1.70 -11.39
N LEU A 112 -6.99 2.51 -11.47
CA LEU A 112 -6.96 3.87 -10.91
C LEU A 112 -7.81 4.84 -11.74
N GLN A 113 -7.96 4.62 -13.04
CA GLN A 113 -8.65 5.55 -13.95
C GLN A 113 -10.07 5.94 -13.48
N PRO A 114 -10.97 5.00 -13.11
CA PRO A 114 -12.30 5.37 -12.59
C PRO A 114 -12.25 6.11 -11.25
N LEU A 115 -11.24 5.85 -10.41
CA LEU A 115 -11.05 6.55 -9.14
C LEU A 115 -10.61 7.99 -9.38
N LEU A 116 -9.66 8.20 -10.28
CA LEU A 116 -9.18 9.53 -10.66
C LEU A 116 -10.29 10.39 -11.28
N GLU A 117 -11.12 9.80 -12.13
CA GLU A 117 -12.27 10.49 -12.74
C GLU A 117 -13.30 10.95 -11.70
N ARG A 118 -13.53 10.15 -10.65
CA ARG A 118 -14.41 10.52 -9.53
C ARG A 118 -13.75 11.56 -8.61
N GLN A 119 -12.46 11.40 -8.33
CA GLN A 119 -11.71 12.25 -7.40
C GLN A 119 -11.30 13.61 -7.97
N ALA A 120 -11.30 13.78 -9.30
CA ALA A 120 -11.09 15.08 -9.95
C ALA A 120 -12.06 16.16 -9.45
N CYS A 121 -13.18 15.78 -8.81
CA CYS A 121 -14.14 16.68 -8.19
C CYS A 121 -13.96 16.87 -6.66
N ASP A 122 -13.38 15.89 -5.95
CA ASP A 122 -13.49 15.79 -4.48
C ASP A 122 -12.16 15.92 -3.71
N GLY A 123 -11.02 16.04 -4.40
CA GLY A 123 -9.77 16.52 -3.78
C GLY A 123 -8.99 15.53 -2.90
N CYS A 124 -9.23 14.22 -3.02
CA CYS A 124 -8.39 13.22 -2.36
C CYS A 124 -6.94 13.34 -2.83
N SER A 125 -6.02 13.67 -1.92
CA SER A 125 -4.66 14.09 -2.27
C SER A 125 -3.73 12.94 -2.62
N THR A 126 -4.01 11.74 -2.07
CA THR A 126 -3.07 10.61 -2.07
C THR A 126 -3.79 9.29 -2.31
N ILE A 127 -3.24 8.49 -3.20
CA ILE A 127 -3.63 7.10 -3.47
C ILE A 127 -2.47 6.22 -3.06
N TYR A 128 -2.73 5.11 -2.38
CA TYR A 128 -1.69 4.18 -1.98
C TYR A 128 -1.84 2.85 -2.71
N ILE A 129 -0.73 2.32 -3.21
CA ILE A 129 -0.64 0.95 -3.68
C ILE A 129 0.13 0.18 -2.62
N ARG A 130 -0.54 -0.73 -1.94
CA ARG A 130 0.05 -1.58 -0.90
C ARG A 130 0.24 -3.00 -1.42
N MET A 131 1.41 -3.56 -1.20
CA MET A 131 1.80 -4.91 -1.60
C MET A 131 2.17 -5.70 -0.36
N ILE A 132 1.64 -6.91 -0.20
CA ILE A 132 1.81 -7.73 1.00
C ILE A 132 2.32 -9.11 0.57
N LYS A 133 3.48 -9.52 1.10
CA LYS A 133 4.01 -10.88 0.89
C LYS A 133 3.29 -11.84 1.84
N GLU A 134 2.11 -12.31 1.46
CA GLU A 134 1.30 -13.18 2.31
C GLU A 134 1.89 -14.60 2.41
N ASN A 135 2.42 -15.12 1.30
CA ASN A 135 3.05 -16.43 1.25
C ASN A 135 4.19 -16.47 0.21
N LEU A 136 4.81 -17.64 0.01
CA LEU A 136 5.95 -17.77 -0.91
C LEU A 136 5.60 -17.45 -2.36
N LEU A 137 4.36 -17.73 -2.79
CA LEU A 137 3.95 -17.69 -4.19
C LEU A 137 3.11 -16.45 -4.53
N GLU A 138 2.61 -15.73 -3.52
CA GLU A 138 1.60 -14.70 -3.73
C GLU A 138 1.99 -13.38 -3.08
N VAL A 139 1.80 -12.32 -3.85
CA VAL A 139 1.84 -10.93 -3.39
C VAL A 139 0.45 -10.35 -3.58
N ILE A 140 -0.22 -10.07 -2.46
CA ILE A 140 -1.50 -9.36 -2.48
C ILE A 140 -1.21 -7.91 -2.83
N VAL A 141 -2.00 -7.35 -3.75
CA VAL A 141 -1.94 -5.92 -4.10
C VAL A 141 -3.27 -5.26 -3.79
N GLN A 142 -3.20 -4.14 -3.07
CA GLN A 142 -4.34 -3.34 -2.65
C GLN A 142 -4.17 -1.90 -3.13
N VAL A 143 -5.23 -1.32 -3.65
CA VAL A 143 -5.34 0.11 -3.93
C VAL A 143 -6.15 0.74 -2.80
N ILE A 144 -5.62 1.78 -2.16
CA ILE A 144 -6.19 2.41 -0.97
C ILE A 144 -6.33 3.92 -1.21
N TRP A 145 -7.46 4.51 -0.82
CA TRP A 145 -7.71 5.96 -0.90
C TRP A 145 -8.60 6.41 0.25
N ALA A 146 -8.59 7.70 0.61
CA ALA A 146 -9.43 8.20 1.70
C ALA A 146 -10.93 8.03 1.37
N VAL A 147 -11.76 7.85 2.41
CA VAL A 147 -13.23 7.86 2.29
C VAL A 147 -13.77 9.23 1.92
#